data_AF-A0A0B7BQV0-F1
#
_entry.id   AF-A0A0B7BQV0-F1
#
_cell.length_a   1.000
_cell.length_b   1.000
_cell.length_c   1.000
_cell.angle_alpha   90.00
_cell.angle_beta   90.00
_cell.angle_gamma   90.00
#
_symmetry.space_group_name_H-M   'P 1'
#
loop_
_entity.id
_entity.type
_entity.pdbx_description
1 polymer ?
#
loop_
_entity_poly.entity_id
_entity_poly.type
_entity_poly.pdbx_seq_one_letter_code
_entity_poly.pdbx_strand_id
1 'polypeptide(L)'
;MRNLLPAFILCALISVCGAGVQSHGQQDLQTSFNLFNWISDIMNVGGGSNQGAPTNNYDNAIVTLCPPNVVFVLDGSDSVSPNGFQLAKTALIREIRAVYETFADTHVGVILFSDVTEERLLQARDQSQIEELIRQVQNFQQPRRKTSISTALRRARIILLAYSVIESRALNGDRSGNIIVLLSDGNPDNERATIQEAKQAKDRDI
;
A
#
# COMPACT_ATOMS: atom_id res chain seq x y z
N MET A 1 33.55 1.36 20.46
CA MET A 1 32.80 0.31 19.77
C MET A 1 31.34 0.75 19.73
N ARG A 2 30.86 1.22 18.57
CA ARG A 2 29.47 1.68 18.40
C ARG A 2 28.62 0.45 18.07
N ASN A 3 27.71 0.09 18.96
CA ASN A 3 26.72 -0.95 18.73
C ASN A 3 25.79 -0.49 17.60
N LEU A 4 25.80 -1.22 16.49
CA LEU A 4 24.81 -1.10 15.42
C LEU A 4 23.50 -1.70 15.94
N LEU A 5 22.49 -0.85 16.17
CA LEU A 5 21.12 -1.31 16.41
C LEU A 5 20.60 -1.99 15.13
N PRO A 6 19.79 -3.07 15.23
CA PRO A 6 19.18 -3.67 14.06
C PRO A 6 18.30 -2.63 13.35
N ALA A 7 18.36 -2.58 12.02
CA ALA A 7 17.43 -1.78 11.22
C ALA A 7 16.07 -2.46 11.26
N PHE A 8 15.09 -1.84 11.92
CA PHE A 8 13.72 -2.32 12.04
C PHE A 8 12.84 -1.60 11.01
N ILE A 9 11.77 -2.24 10.52
CA ILE A 9 10.83 -1.69 9.54
C ILE A 9 9.42 -1.79 10.11
N LEU A 10 8.66 -0.70 10.07
CA LEU A 10 7.24 -0.70 10.39
C LEU A 10 6.44 -0.77 9.08
N CYS A 11 5.97 -1.97 8.72
CA CYS A 11 5.01 -2.13 7.63
C CYS A 11 3.61 -1.83 8.17
N ALA A 12 3.04 -0.68 7.79
CA ALA A 12 1.72 -0.25 8.22
C ALA A 12 0.74 -0.39 7.05
N LEU A 13 -0.33 -1.15 7.29
CA LEU A 13 -1.48 -1.24 6.39
C LEU A 13 -2.57 -0.30 6.89
N ILE A 14 -3.06 0.54 5.98
CA ILE A 14 -4.34 1.21 6.15
C ILE A 14 -5.27 0.59 5.10
N SER A 15 -6.24 -0.18 5.56
CA SER A 15 -7.25 -0.87 4.75
C SER A 15 -8.62 -0.50 5.29
N VAL A 16 -9.58 -0.20 4.40
CA VAL A 16 -10.99 -0.07 4.81
C VAL A 16 -11.91 -0.78 3.84
N CYS A 17 -12.42 -1.92 4.30
CA CYS A 17 -13.86 -2.13 4.39
C CYS A 17 -14.08 -2.80 5.77
N GLY A 18 -14.25 -2.01 6.84
CA GLY A 18 -14.37 -2.53 8.21
C GLY A 18 -13.04 -2.71 8.97
N ALA A 19 -12.72 -1.75 9.83
CA ALA A 19 -11.82 -1.80 11.01
C ALA A 19 -10.52 -2.65 10.95
N GLY A 20 -9.38 -1.98 10.79
CA GLY A 20 -8.10 -2.45 11.33
C GLY A 20 -6.90 -1.61 10.87
N VAL A 21 -6.09 -1.11 11.82
CA VAL A 21 -4.69 -0.73 11.53
C VAL A 21 -3.86 -1.90 11.99
N GLN A 22 -3.22 -2.61 11.06
CA GLN A 22 -2.35 -3.73 11.40
C GLN A 22 -0.90 -3.27 11.34
N SER A 23 -0.25 -3.29 12.51
CA SER A 23 1.18 -3.06 12.66
C SER A 23 1.81 -4.33 13.22
N HIS A 24 2.90 -4.78 12.62
CA HIS A 24 3.68 -5.90 13.16
C HIS A 24 4.74 -5.36 14.12
N GLY A 25 5.03 -6.11 15.20
CA GLY A 25 6.08 -5.75 16.17
C GLY A 25 7.49 -5.84 15.59
N GLN A 26 8.52 -5.46 16.36
CA GLN A 26 9.92 -5.46 15.93
C GLN A 26 10.34 -6.82 15.34
N GLN A 27 10.64 -6.84 14.04
CA GLN A 27 11.20 -7.97 13.31
C GLN A 27 12.27 -7.47 12.34
N ASP A 28 13.14 -8.37 11.88
CA ASP A 28 14.06 -8.04 10.79
C ASP A 28 13.28 -7.77 9.48
N LEU A 29 13.90 -7.01 8.59
CA LEU A 29 13.41 -6.63 7.27
C LEU A 29 12.77 -7.77 6.48
N GLN A 30 13.47 -8.91 6.40
CA GLN A 30 13.09 -10.02 5.55
C GLN A 30 11.92 -10.79 6.16
N THR A 31 11.94 -10.99 7.47
CA THR A 31 10.85 -11.61 8.23
C THR A 31 9.60 -10.74 8.16
N SER A 32 9.74 -9.42 8.31
CA SER A 32 8.61 -8.47 8.22
C SER A 32 7.94 -8.53 6.84
N PHE A 33 8.72 -8.60 5.76
CA PHE A 33 8.17 -8.76 4.42
C PHE A 33 7.58 -10.13 4.17
N ASN A 34 8.08 -11.20 4.80
CA ASN A 34 7.54 -12.55 4.64
C ASN A 34 6.22 -12.76 5.39
N LEU A 35 5.97 -12.02 6.46
CA LEU A 35 4.72 -12.11 7.23
C LEU A 35 3.61 -11.16 6.74
N PHE A 36 3.92 -10.33 5.75
CA PHE A 36 3.00 -9.33 5.24
C PHE A 36 1.89 -9.96 4.37
N ASN A 37 0.71 -10.17 4.95
CA ASN A 37 -0.42 -10.91 4.33
C ASN A 37 -1.72 -10.10 4.25
N TRP A 38 -1.63 -8.84 3.81
CA TRP A 38 -2.75 -7.89 3.88
C TRP A 38 -3.93 -8.19 2.95
N ILE A 39 -3.68 -8.80 1.80
CA ILE A 39 -4.73 -9.15 0.84
C ILE A 39 -5.64 -10.21 1.46
N SER A 40 -5.08 -11.16 2.21
CA SER A 40 -5.85 -12.16 2.94
C SER A 40 -6.76 -11.52 3.98
N ASP A 41 -6.30 -10.49 4.69
CA ASP A 41 -7.11 -9.78 5.68
C ASP A 41 -8.31 -9.10 5.01
N ILE A 42 -8.12 -8.45 3.85
CA ILE A 42 -9.20 -7.84 3.07
C ILE A 42 -10.22 -8.88 2.61
N MET A 43 -9.76 -10.01 2.08
CA MET A 43 -10.64 -11.09 1.64
C MET A 43 -11.41 -11.71 2.80
N ASN A 44 -10.84 -11.73 4.01
CA ASN A 44 -11.50 -12.29 5.20
C ASN A 44 -12.47 -11.31 5.88
N VAL A 45 -12.28 -9.99 5.76
CA VAL A 45 -13.22 -9.01 6.33
C VAL A 45 -14.57 -9.01 5.61
N GLY A 46 -14.62 -9.47 4.35
CA GLY A 46 -15.88 -9.84 3.69
C GLY A 46 -16.64 -10.98 4.39
N GLY A 47 -16.01 -11.74 5.29
CA GLY A 47 -16.54 -13.00 5.84
C GLY A 47 -17.23 -12.95 7.21
N GLY A 48 -17.49 -11.80 7.86
CA GLY A 48 -18.18 -11.88 9.16
C GLY A 48 -18.64 -10.58 9.85
N SER A 49 -19.95 -10.40 9.98
CA SER A 49 -20.71 -10.71 11.22
C SER A 49 -22.13 -10.12 11.20
N ASN A 50 -23.12 -10.94 10.87
CA ASN A 50 -24.43 -10.83 11.50
C ASN A 50 -24.97 -12.24 11.75
N GLN A 51 -25.39 -12.48 13.00
CA GLN A 51 -25.96 -13.75 13.43
C GLN A 51 -27.24 -14.06 12.63
N GLY A 52 -27.34 -15.29 12.12
CA GLY A 52 -28.61 -15.88 11.70
C GLY A 52 -29.04 -15.64 10.24
N ALA A 53 -28.23 -16.08 9.27
CA ALA A 53 -28.71 -16.43 7.92
C ALA A 53 -27.68 -17.36 7.24
N PRO A 54 -28.07 -18.26 6.32
CA PRO A 54 -27.12 -19.15 5.66
C PRO A 54 -26.19 -18.32 4.77
N THR A 55 -24.90 -18.31 5.12
CA THR A 55 -23.83 -17.55 4.46
C THR A 55 -23.54 -18.16 3.08
N ASN A 56 -24.20 -17.63 2.06
CA ASN A 56 -23.81 -17.89 0.68
C ASN A 56 -22.59 -17.03 0.34
N ASN A 57 -21.67 -17.59 -0.46
CA ASN A 57 -20.39 -17.08 -1.01
C ASN A 57 -20.37 -15.66 -1.65
N TYR A 58 -21.39 -14.83 -1.45
CA TYR A 58 -21.55 -13.54 -2.12
C TYR A 58 -20.64 -12.44 -1.56
N ASP A 59 -20.30 -12.46 -0.27
CA ASP A 59 -19.55 -11.34 0.32
C ASP A 59 -18.09 -11.28 -0.15
N ASN A 60 -17.44 -12.43 -0.37
CA ASN A 60 -16.11 -12.49 -0.98
C ASN A 60 -16.16 -12.08 -2.47
N ALA A 61 -17.27 -12.39 -3.16
CA ALA A 61 -17.47 -11.98 -4.54
C ALA A 61 -17.66 -10.45 -4.67
N ILE A 62 -18.26 -9.77 -3.68
CA ILE A 62 -18.44 -8.30 -3.69
C ILE A 62 -17.09 -7.56 -3.64
N VAL A 63 -16.12 -8.06 -2.86
CA VAL A 63 -14.76 -7.51 -2.80
C VAL A 63 -13.99 -7.74 -4.11
N THR A 64 -14.28 -8.84 -4.82
CA THR A 64 -13.75 -9.11 -6.17
C THR A 64 -14.47 -8.33 -7.27
N LEU A 65 -15.74 -7.96 -7.05
CA LEU A 65 -16.56 -7.15 -7.97
C LEU A 65 -16.24 -5.65 -7.89
N CYS A 66 -15.67 -5.19 -6.76
CA CYS A 66 -15.32 -3.79 -6.55
C CYS A 66 -13.82 -3.63 -6.22
N PRO A 67 -12.93 -3.68 -7.23
CA PRO A 67 -11.50 -3.71 -7.01
C PRO A 67 -11.00 -2.44 -6.30
N PRO A 68 -9.99 -2.56 -5.40
CA PRO A 68 -9.44 -1.40 -4.73
C PRO A 68 -8.51 -0.58 -5.65
N ASN A 69 -8.51 0.73 -5.45
CA ASN A 69 -7.45 1.61 -5.90
C ASN A 69 -6.28 1.50 -4.91
N VAL A 70 -5.15 0.98 -5.36
CA VAL A 70 -3.97 0.76 -4.52
C VAL A 70 -2.84 1.68 -4.94
N VAL A 71 -2.35 2.49 -4.00
CA VAL A 71 -1.09 3.23 -4.17
C VAL A 71 -0.04 2.62 -3.24
N PHE A 72 0.97 2.02 -3.85
CA PHE A 72 2.16 1.59 -3.13
C PHE A 72 3.12 2.75 -2.94
N VAL A 73 3.69 2.86 -1.74
CA VAL A 73 4.63 3.91 -1.36
C VAL A 73 5.92 3.25 -0.89
N LEU A 74 6.99 3.42 -1.66
CA LEU A 74 8.31 2.84 -1.42
C LEU A 74 9.26 3.90 -0.89
N ASP A 75 9.84 3.65 0.28
CA ASP A 75 10.83 4.52 0.91
C ASP A 75 12.22 4.33 0.29
N GLY A 76 12.71 5.39 -0.34
CA GLY A 76 14.04 5.50 -0.93
C GLY A 76 14.96 6.43 -0.17
N SER A 77 14.66 6.78 1.09
CA SER A 77 15.49 7.63 1.94
C SER A 77 16.84 7.01 2.28
N ASP A 78 17.74 7.80 2.88
CA ASP A 78 19.08 7.33 3.28
C ASP A 78 19.09 6.42 4.51
N SER A 79 18.06 6.46 5.36
CA SER A 79 17.96 5.55 6.52
C SER A 79 17.75 4.10 6.09
N VAL A 80 17.07 3.90 4.96
CA VAL A 80 16.91 2.58 4.35
C VAL A 80 18.23 2.12 3.76
N SER A 81 18.77 1.00 4.23
CA SER A 81 19.99 0.43 3.65
C SER A 81 19.79 0.02 2.18
N PRO A 82 20.85 0.02 1.34
CA PRO A 82 20.73 -0.44 -0.05
C PRO A 82 20.16 -1.86 -0.20
N ASN A 83 20.52 -2.77 0.71
CA ASN A 83 19.94 -4.12 0.75
C ASN A 83 18.46 -4.08 1.16
N GLY A 84 18.12 -3.30 2.19
CA GLY A 84 16.73 -3.09 2.60
C GLY A 84 15.86 -2.54 1.48
N PHE A 85 16.39 -1.62 0.66
CA PHE A 85 15.70 -1.10 -0.51
C PHE A 85 15.45 -2.18 -1.58
N GLN A 86 16.42 -3.07 -1.84
CA GLN A 86 16.19 -4.19 -2.78
C GLN A 86 15.16 -5.19 -2.24
N LEU A 87 15.16 -5.46 -0.94
CA LEU A 87 14.14 -6.30 -0.30
C LEU A 87 12.76 -5.64 -0.40
N ALA A 88 12.66 -4.33 -0.13
CA ALA A 88 11.42 -3.57 -0.25
C ALA A 88 10.91 -3.53 -1.70
N LYS A 89 11.78 -3.37 -2.70
CA LYS A 89 11.41 -3.50 -4.12
C LYS A 89 10.89 -4.89 -4.46
N THR A 90 11.55 -5.94 -3.96
CA THR A 90 11.12 -7.33 -4.18
C THR A 90 9.75 -7.59 -3.57
N ALA A 91 9.53 -7.12 -2.33
CA ALA A 91 8.23 -7.18 -1.67
C ALA A 91 7.17 -6.40 -2.46
N LEU A 92 7.46 -5.16 -2.86
CA LEU A 92 6.56 -4.34 -3.69
C LEU A 92 6.13 -5.06 -4.97
N ILE A 93 7.07 -5.66 -5.71
CA ILE A 93 6.74 -6.40 -6.94
C ILE A 93 5.83 -7.59 -6.64
N ARG A 94 6.11 -8.34 -5.56
CA ARG A 94 5.26 -9.44 -5.11
C ARG A 94 3.86 -8.96 -4.77
N GLU A 95 3.73 -7.86 -4.04
CA GLU A 95 2.42 -7.30 -3.66
C GLU A 95 1.65 -6.78 -4.88
N ILE A 96 2.31 -6.10 -5.82
CA ILE A 96 1.67 -5.66 -7.09
C ILE A 96 1.08 -6.86 -7.83
N ARG A 97 1.82 -7.97 -7.94
CA ARG A 97 1.33 -9.20 -8.58
C ARG A 97 0.16 -9.79 -7.82
N ALA A 98 0.26 -9.86 -6.49
CA ALA A 98 -0.80 -10.43 -5.66
C ALA A 98 -2.11 -9.63 -5.76
N VAL A 99 -2.05 -8.28 -5.81
CA VAL A 99 -3.25 -7.45 -6.07
C VAL A 99 -3.82 -7.77 -7.45
N TYR A 100 -2.98 -7.82 -8.48
CA TYR A 100 -3.41 -8.09 -9.84
C TYR A 100 -4.04 -9.49 -10.03
N GLU A 101 -3.48 -10.50 -9.39
CA GLU A 101 -3.99 -11.87 -9.43
C GLU A 101 -5.28 -12.05 -8.61
N THR A 102 -5.53 -11.17 -7.63
CA THR A 102 -6.67 -11.30 -6.70
C THR A 102 -7.90 -10.52 -7.18
N PHE A 103 -7.72 -9.30 -7.70
CA PHE A 103 -8.83 -8.40 -8.02
C PHE A 103 -9.00 -8.26 -9.54
N ALA A 104 -10.21 -8.51 -10.04
CA ALA A 104 -10.56 -8.20 -11.42
C ALA A 104 -10.54 -6.67 -11.62
N ASP A 105 -9.95 -6.18 -12.71
CA ASP A 105 -9.79 -4.75 -13.01
C ASP A 105 -8.94 -3.98 -11.97
N THR A 106 -7.64 -4.26 -11.98
CA THR A 106 -6.69 -3.81 -10.97
C THR A 106 -6.24 -2.36 -11.18
N HIS A 107 -6.38 -1.55 -10.14
CA HIS A 107 -6.01 -0.13 -10.14
C HIS A 107 -4.76 0.10 -9.29
N VAL A 108 -3.60 0.29 -9.93
CA VAL A 108 -2.31 0.35 -9.21
C VAL A 108 -1.48 1.58 -9.61
N GLY A 109 -1.06 2.32 -8.60
CA GLY A 109 -0.04 3.36 -8.67
C GLY A 109 1.13 3.07 -7.74
N VAL A 110 2.29 3.65 -8.04
CA VAL A 110 3.50 3.50 -7.22
C VAL A 110 4.16 4.86 -7.00
N ILE A 111 4.58 5.14 -5.78
CA ILE A 111 5.34 6.32 -5.39
C ILE A 111 6.65 5.85 -4.78
N LEU A 112 7.78 6.22 -5.36
CA LEU A 112 9.08 6.18 -4.71
C LEU A 112 9.34 7.54 -4.07
N PHE A 113 9.64 7.59 -2.77
CA PHE A 113 9.86 8.85 -2.07
C PHE A 113 11.19 8.91 -1.32
N SER A 114 11.76 10.11 -1.28
CA SER A 114 12.71 10.57 -0.27
C SER A 114 12.36 12.02 0.10
N ASP A 115 13.11 12.97 -0.44
CA ASP A 115 12.82 14.39 -0.69
C ASP A 115 12.31 14.64 -2.13
N VAL A 116 12.68 13.78 -3.08
CA VAL A 116 12.21 13.76 -4.47
C VAL A 116 11.17 12.65 -4.58
N THR A 117 10.14 12.88 -5.38
CA THR A 117 9.08 11.90 -5.62
C THR A 117 9.15 11.44 -7.06
N GLU A 118 9.36 10.14 -7.26
CA GLU A 118 9.18 9.50 -8.56
C GLU A 118 7.86 8.72 -8.53
N GLU A 119 6.95 9.03 -9.45
CA GLU A 119 5.60 8.47 -9.47
C GLU A 119 5.36 7.62 -10.72
N ARG A 120 4.58 6.56 -10.54
CA ARG A 120 3.89 5.84 -11.59
C ARG A 120 2.41 6.00 -11.35
N LEU A 121 1.72 6.49 -12.37
CA LEU A 121 0.33 6.91 -12.26
C LEU A 121 -0.55 5.75 -11.81
N LEU A 122 -1.50 6.08 -10.92
CA LEU A 122 -2.62 5.22 -10.60
C LEU A 122 -3.55 5.17 -11.83
N GLN A 123 -3.83 3.96 -12.28
CA GLN A 123 -4.71 3.68 -13.42
C GLN A 123 -5.13 2.21 -13.37
N ALA A 124 -6.23 1.87 -14.05
CA ALA A 124 -6.54 0.50 -14.44
C ALA A 124 -5.37 -0.09 -15.25
N ARG A 125 -5.05 -1.37 -14.99
CA ARG A 125 -3.93 -2.06 -15.66
C ARG A 125 -4.32 -3.45 -16.15
N ASP A 126 -4.03 -3.70 -17.41
CA ASP A 126 -3.99 -5.06 -17.97
C ASP A 126 -2.65 -5.76 -17.66
N GLN A 127 -2.54 -7.04 -18.04
CA GLN A 127 -1.32 -7.85 -17.86
C GLN A 127 -0.06 -7.15 -18.35
N SER A 128 -0.10 -6.58 -19.56
CA SER A 128 1.07 -5.96 -20.19
C SER A 128 1.49 -4.69 -19.44
N GLN A 129 0.51 -3.92 -18.95
CA GLN A 129 0.73 -2.70 -18.18
C GLN A 129 1.21 -2.99 -16.75
N ILE A 130 0.86 -4.15 -16.17
CA ILE A 130 1.41 -4.62 -14.90
C ILE A 130 2.86 -5.07 -15.06
N GLU A 131 3.20 -5.86 -16.08
CA GLU A 131 4.58 -6.25 -16.32
C GLU A 131 5.48 -5.05 -16.63
N GLU A 132 4.95 -4.06 -17.35
CA GLU A 132 5.65 -2.79 -17.57
C GLU A 132 5.85 -2.00 -16.26
N LEU A 133 4.83 -1.92 -15.39
CA LEU A 133 4.97 -1.31 -14.07
C LEU A 133 6.05 -2.02 -13.25
N ILE A 134 6.06 -3.34 -13.24
CA ILE A 134 7.05 -4.16 -12.54
C ILE A 134 8.45 -3.86 -13.07
N ARG A 135 8.63 -3.81 -14.39
CA ARG A 135 9.91 -3.45 -15.03
C ARG A 135 10.37 -2.05 -14.62
N GLN A 136 9.45 -1.10 -14.54
CA GLN A 136 9.75 0.26 -14.07
C GLN A 136 10.18 0.28 -12.61
N VAL A 137 9.48 -0.47 -11.74
CA VAL A 137 9.85 -0.63 -10.32
C VAL A 137 11.22 -1.29 -10.19
N GLN A 138 11.51 -2.33 -10.98
CA GLN A 138 12.82 -2.98 -11.01
C GLN A 138 13.96 -2.01 -11.37
N ASN A 139 13.68 -0.99 -12.18
CA ASN A 139 14.65 0.02 -12.57
C ASN A 139 14.78 1.19 -11.59
N PHE A 140 13.95 1.27 -10.55
CA PHE A 140 14.08 2.31 -9.53
C PHE A 140 15.46 2.29 -8.89
N GLN A 141 16.06 3.47 -8.83
CA GLN A 141 17.31 3.77 -8.14
C GLN A 141 16.98 4.43 -6.81
N GLN A 142 17.61 3.98 -5.73
CA GLN A 142 17.39 4.55 -4.40
C GLN A 142 17.93 5.99 -4.35
N PRO A 143 17.10 7.02 -4.11
CA PRO A 143 17.55 8.40 -4.10
C PRO A 143 18.49 8.74 -2.93
N ARG A 144 18.33 8.07 -1.77
CA ARG A 144 19.15 8.20 -0.55
C ARG A 144 19.28 9.63 -0.01
N ARG A 145 18.13 10.24 0.25
CA ARG A 145 18.05 11.60 0.83
C ARG A 145 17.21 11.60 2.12
N LYS A 146 16.23 12.50 2.27
CA LYS A 146 15.42 12.63 3.50
C LYS A 146 14.25 11.66 3.56
N THR A 147 13.64 11.50 4.74
CA THR A 147 12.53 10.56 4.99
C THR A 147 11.23 11.30 5.28
N SER A 148 10.60 11.84 4.23
CA SER A 148 9.34 12.61 4.37
C SER A 148 8.09 11.73 4.22
N ILE A 149 7.87 10.81 5.17
CA ILE A 149 6.70 9.89 5.15
C ILE A 149 5.38 10.65 5.11
N SER A 150 5.23 11.73 5.89
CA SER A 150 4.00 12.54 5.90
C SER A 150 3.67 13.12 4.51
N THR A 151 4.69 13.59 3.78
CA THR A 151 4.52 14.10 2.41
C THR A 151 4.11 12.99 1.46
N ALA A 152 4.72 11.81 1.58
CA ALA A 152 4.40 10.64 0.76
C ALA A 152 2.95 10.17 0.99
N LEU A 153 2.52 10.07 2.25
CA LEU A 153 1.13 9.73 2.62
C LEU A 153 0.14 10.77 2.09
N ARG A 154 0.44 12.06 2.27
CA ARG A 154 -0.38 13.15 1.73
C ARG A 154 -0.52 13.04 0.21
N ARG A 155 0.57 12.75 -0.50
CA ARG A 155 0.57 12.62 -1.96
C ARG A 155 -0.25 11.43 -2.43
N ALA A 156 -0.05 10.25 -1.82
CA ALA A 156 -0.83 9.05 -2.10
C ALA A 156 -2.34 9.28 -1.88
N ARG A 157 -2.70 9.90 -0.75
CA ARG A 157 -4.09 10.29 -0.44
C ARG A 157 -4.68 11.21 -1.50
N ILE A 158 -3.95 12.22 -1.96
CA ILE A 158 -4.43 13.13 -3.01
C ILE A 158 -4.66 12.38 -4.33
N ILE A 159 -3.76 11.48 -4.71
CA ILE A 159 -3.90 10.66 -5.92
C ILE A 159 -5.15 9.78 -5.85
N LEU A 160 -5.35 9.07 -4.73
CA LEU A 160 -6.50 8.20 -4.52
C LEU A 160 -7.83 8.97 -4.53
N LEU A 161 -7.89 10.11 -3.85
CA LEU A 161 -9.09 10.97 -3.83
C LEU A 161 -9.41 11.56 -5.20
N ALA A 162 -8.39 11.93 -5.99
CA ALA A 162 -8.61 12.44 -7.33
C ALA A 162 -9.11 11.34 -8.28
N TYR A 163 -8.55 10.14 -8.17
CA TYR A 163 -8.89 9.00 -9.03
C TYR A 163 -10.30 8.44 -8.73
N SER A 164 -10.62 8.25 -7.45
CA SER A 164 -11.95 7.75 -7.03
C SER A 164 -13.13 8.66 -7.46
N VAL A 165 -12.89 9.97 -7.57
CA VAL A 165 -13.89 10.92 -8.11
C VAL A 165 -14.12 10.71 -9.61
N ILE A 166 -13.11 10.29 -10.36
CA ILE A 166 -13.21 10.03 -11.80
C ILE A 166 -14.03 8.74 -12.03
N GLU A 167 -13.71 7.67 -11.32
CA GLU A 167 -14.43 6.39 -11.42
C GLU A 167 -15.90 6.49 -10.98
N SER A 168 -16.18 7.20 -9.87
CA SER A 168 -17.56 7.42 -9.40
C SER A 168 -18.44 8.16 -10.41
N ARG A 169 -17.84 8.90 -11.36
CA ARG A 169 -18.54 9.60 -12.44
C ARG A 169 -18.67 8.76 -13.71
N ALA A 170 -17.86 7.71 -13.85
CA ALA A 170 -17.76 6.93 -15.08
C ALA A 170 -18.93 5.95 -15.23
N LEU A 171 -19.26 5.08 -14.26
CA LEU A 171 -20.33 4.07 -14.41
C LEU A 171 -20.92 3.61 -13.06
N ASN A 172 -22.25 3.53 -12.99
CA ASN A 172 -23.09 2.64 -12.15
C ASN A 172 -22.95 2.61 -10.60
N GLY A 173 -22.11 3.43 -9.97
CA GLY A 173 -22.09 3.58 -8.52
C GLY A 173 -21.40 2.45 -7.76
N ASP A 174 -20.52 1.69 -8.42
CA ASP A 174 -19.67 0.70 -7.78
C ASP A 174 -18.59 1.42 -6.94
N ARG A 175 -18.48 1.07 -5.65
CA ARG A 175 -17.68 1.82 -4.66
C ARG A 175 -16.29 1.22 -4.49
N SER A 176 -15.33 1.61 -5.33
CA SER A 176 -13.93 1.18 -5.17
C SER A 176 -13.36 1.62 -3.81
N GLY A 177 -12.73 0.71 -3.06
CA GLY A 177 -11.96 1.03 -1.85
C GLY A 177 -10.61 1.66 -2.19
N ASN A 178 -10.11 2.60 -1.38
CA ASN A 178 -8.79 3.19 -1.58
C ASN A 178 -7.81 2.64 -0.54
N ILE A 179 -6.58 2.32 -0.95
CA ILE A 179 -5.59 1.68 -0.07
C ILE A 179 -4.21 2.29 -0.30
N ILE A 180 -3.51 2.57 0.80
CA ILE A 180 -2.09 2.92 0.79
C ILE A 180 -1.28 1.79 1.42
N VAL A 181 -0.29 1.28 0.68
CA VAL A 181 0.67 0.31 1.20
C VAL A 181 2.04 0.98 1.32
N LEU A 182 2.50 1.21 2.54
CA LEU A 182 3.79 1.87 2.83
C LEU A 182 4.89 0.84 3.16
N LEU A 183 5.97 0.87 2.39
CA LEU A 183 7.19 0.10 2.64
C LEU A 183 8.31 1.06 3.08
N SER A 184 8.58 1.15 4.38
CA SER A 184 9.53 2.09 4.99
C SER A 184 10.20 1.50 6.23
N ASP A 185 11.42 1.94 6.55
CA ASP A 185 12.13 1.52 7.77
C ASP A 185 11.57 2.11 9.08
N GLY A 186 10.39 2.73 9.03
CA GLY A 186 9.69 3.17 10.22
C GLY A 186 10.38 4.31 10.96
N ASN A 187 11.29 5.03 10.30
CA ASN A 187 12.01 6.17 10.88
C ASN A 187 11.59 7.50 10.21
N PRO A 188 10.38 8.03 10.51
CA PRO A 188 9.92 9.28 9.92
C PRO A 188 10.73 10.49 10.41
N ASP A 189 11.00 11.45 9.52
CA ASP A 189 11.59 12.74 9.91
C ASP A 189 10.72 13.52 10.93
N ASN A 190 9.40 13.30 10.90
CA ASN A 190 8.43 13.91 11.80
C ASN A 190 7.27 12.96 12.11
N GLU A 191 7.40 12.22 13.20
CA GLU A 191 6.42 11.23 13.66
C GLU A 191 5.01 11.81 13.83
N ARG A 192 4.89 12.99 14.47
CA ARG A 192 3.59 13.64 14.69
C ARG A 192 2.90 13.98 13.37
N ALA A 193 3.62 14.52 12.40
CA ALA A 193 3.07 14.84 11.09
C ALA A 193 2.65 13.56 10.33
N THR A 194 3.45 12.50 10.43
CA THR A 194 3.14 11.20 9.83
C THR A 194 1.84 10.62 10.41
N ILE A 195 1.68 10.61 11.74
CA ILE A 195 0.45 10.14 12.41
C ILE A 195 -0.75 10.99 11.99
N GLN A 196 -0.58 12.32 11.91
CA GLN A 196 -1.65 13.22 11.49
C GLN A 196 -2.10 12.97 10.05
N GLU A 197 -1.17 12.76 9.12
CA GLU A 197 -1.53 12.45 7.73
C GLU A 197 -2.14 11.05 7.58
N ALA A 198 -1.65 10.05 8.33
CA ALA A 198 -2.28 8.73 8.38
C ALA A 198 -3.72 8.81 8.91
N LYS A 199 -3.96 9.62 9.95
CA LYS A 199 -5.32 9.89 10.43
C LYS A 199 -6.19 10.58 9.38
N GLN A 200 -5.64 11.54 8.64
CA GLN A 200 -6.38 12.20 7.55
C GLN A 200 -6.72 11.26 6.39
N ALA A 201 -5.86 10.28 6.08
CA ALA A 201 -6.18 9.22 5.12
C ALA A 201 -7.34 8.36 5.63
N LYS A 202 -7.23 7.89 6.87
CA LYS A 202 -8.27 7.09 7.53
C LYS A 202 -9.62 7.80 7.61
N ASP A 203 -9.63 9.08 7.98
CA ASP A 203 -10.85 9.91 8.05
C ASP A 203 -11.52 10.12 6.66
N ARG A 204 -10.86 9.66 5.58
CA ARG A 204 -11.33 9.72 4.19
C ARG A 204 -11.54 8.32 3.59
N ASP A 205 -11.64 7.30 4.43
CA ASP A 205 -11.84 5.89 4.05
C ASP A 205 -10.71 5.35 3.15
N ILE A 206 -9.46 5.71 3.49
CA ILE A 206 -8.21 5.23 2.87
C ILE A 206 -7.37 4.57 3.95
#